data_AF-A0A554JJJ7-F1
#
_entry.id   AF-A0A554JJJ7-F1
#
_cell.length_a   1.000
_cell.length_b   1.000
_cell.length_c   1.000
_cell.angle_alpha   90.00
_cell.angle_beta   90.00
_cell.angle_gamma   90.00
#
_symmetry.space_group_name_H-M   'P 1'
#
loop_
_entity.id
_entity.type
_entity.pdbx_description
1 polymer ?
#
loop_
_entity_poly.entity_id
_entity_poly.type
_entity_poly.pdbx_seq_one_letter_code
_entity_poly.pdbx_strand_id
1 'polypeptide(L)'
;MDIYQTDKDVVVELEVPAGIDPEKIEVSVEGDTCTARGMIEDTQEEKDKNYYRKEIRRGSFERSVMLPTHVKAEDATAVCEKGVLRVTIPKAVGERAQRIHVQVKK
;
A
#
# COMPACT_ATOMS: atom_id res chain seq x y z
N MET A 1 7.22 -3.84 3.47
CA MET A 1 6.42 -3.18 2.42
C MET A 1 7.36 -3.05 1.27
N ASP A 2 6.95 -3.59 0.15
CA ASP A 2 7.78 -3.70 -1.04
C ASP A 2 7.04 -3.01 -2.17
N ILE A 3 7.80 -2.31 -3.02
CA ILE A 3 7.27 -1.66 -4.21
C ILE A 3 8.14 -2.03 -5.39
N TYR A 4 7.50 -2.48 -6.45
CA TYR A 4 8.19 -2.84 -7.68
C TYR A 4 7.25 -2.62 -8.86
N GLN A 5 7.80 -2.70 -10.07
CA GLN A 5 7.03 -2.53 -11.29
C GLN A 5 7.29 -3.68 -12.25
N THR A 6 6.25 -4.06 -12.99
CA THR A 6 6.35 -4.88 -14.19
C THR A 6 6.40 -3.95 -15.41
N ASP A 7 6.34 -4.51 -16.62
CA ASP A 7 6.19 -3.68 -17.83
C ASP A 7 4.87 -2.90 -17.83
N LYS A 8 3.82 -3.43 -17.20
CA LYS A 8 2.45 -2.90 -17.28
C LYS A 8 1.94 -2.27 -15.99
N ASP A 9 2.45 -2.70 -14.84
CA ASP A 9 1.85 -2.41 -13.54
C ASP A 9 2.89 -1.91 -12.54
N VAL A 10 2.43 -1.13 -11.57
CA VAL A 10 3.12 -0.95 -10.29
C VAL A 10 2.45 -1.88 -9.28
N VAL A 11 3.27 -2.59 -8.49
CA VAL A 11 2.79 -3.50 -7.45
C VAL A 11 3.31 -3.02 -6.11
N VAL A 12 2.40 -2.90 -5.14
CA VAL A 12 2.69 -2.59 -3.74
C VAL A 12 2.30 -3.79 -2.90
N GLU A 13 3.24 -4.32 -2.13
CA GLU A 13 3.01 -5.40 -1.17
C GLU A 13 3.27 -4.93 0.24
N LEU A 14 2.40 -5.30 1.19
CA LEU A 14 2.63 -5.04 2.60
C LEU A 14 2.09 -6.16 3.48
N GLU A 15 2.83 -6.48 4.53
CA GLU A 15 2.34 -7.35 5.60
C GLU A 15 1.20 -6.66 6.33
N VAL A 16 0.08 -7.36 6.41
CA VAL A 16 -1.08 -6.96 7.19
C VAL A 16 -0.86 -7.44 8.62
N PRO A 17 -0.95 -6.55 9.63
CA PRO A 17 -0.92 -6.97 11.02
C PRO A 17 -1.91 -8.09 11.31
N ALA A 18 -1.47 -9.10 12.08
CA ALA A 18 -2.34 -10.21 12.46
C ALA A 18 -3.58 -9.73 13.22
N GLY A 19 -4.73 -10.35 12.95
CA GLY A 19 -6.01 -10.00 13.59
C GLY A 19 -6.81 -8.91 12.88
N ILE A 20 -6.36 -8.45 11.71
CA ILE A 20 -7.15 -7.57 10.83
C ILE A 20 -8.00 -8.42 9.91
N ASP A 21 -9.29 -8.10 9.87
CA ASP A 21 -10.19 -8.59 8.85
C ASP A 21 -9.83 -7.96 7.50
N PRO A 22 -9.43 -8.75 6.49
CA PRO A 22 -9.08 -8.22 5.17
C PRO A 22 -10.19 -7.39 4.53
N GLU A 23 -11.45 -7.67 4.82
CA GLU A 23 -12.59 -6.92 4.27
C GLU A 23 -12.69 -5.50 4.85
N LYS A 24 -12.06 -5.26 6.01
CA LYS A 24 -12.00 -3.94 6.66
C LYS A 24 -10.76 -3.13 6.27
N ILE A 25 -9.96 -3.61 5.32
CA ILE A 25 -8.79 -2.87 4.83
C ILE A 25 -9.25 -1.92 3.72
N GLU A 26 -8.94 -0.64 3.89
CA GLU A 26 -9.16 0.38 2.89
C GLU A 26 -7.87 0.64 2.11
N VAL A 27 -7.97 0.66 0.79
CA VAL A 27 -6.87 1.04 -0.11
C VAL A 27 -7.33 2.21 -0.96
N SER A 28 -6.54 3.29 -0.96
CA SER A 28 -6.77 4.46 -1.80
C SER A 28 -5.52 4.81 -2.61
N VAL A 29 -5.75 5.41 -3.79
CA VAL A 29 -4.69 5.97 -4.63
C VAL A 29 -5.08 7.42 -4.94
N GLU A 30 -4.29 8.35 -4.43
CA GLU A 30 -4.49 9.79 -4.61
C GLU A 30 -3.25 10.40 -5.27
N GLY A 31 -3.40 10.87 -6.51
CA GLY A 31 -2.26 11.26 -7.34
C GLY A 31 -1.29 10.09 -7.51
N ASP A 32 -0.04 10.30 -7.13
CA ASP A 32 1.01 9.27 -7.15
C ASP A 32 1.22 8.63 -5.75
N THR A 33 0.24 8.65 -4.85
CA THR A 33 0.36 8.04 -3.51
C THR A 33 -0.65 6.92 -3.32
N CYS A 34 -0.17 5.70 -3.05
CA CYS A 34 -1.00 4.58 -2.62
C CYS A 34 -0.98 4.50 -1.09
N THR A 35 -2.16 4.42 -0.48
CA THR A 35 -2.35 4.32 0.97
C THR A 35 -3.17 3.10 1.32
N ALA A 36 -2.70 2.30 2.28
CA ALA A 36 -3.44 1.20 2.89
C ALA A 36 -3.70 1.51 4.37
N ARG A 37 -4.97 1.39 4.78
CA ARG A 37 -5.45 1.64 6.14
C ARG A 37 -6.28 0.48 6.65
N GLY A 38 -6.26 0.30 7.96
CA GLY A 38 -7.19 -0.60 8.64
C GLY A 38 -7.00 -0.52 10.15
N MET A 39 -7.83 -1.27 10.88
CA MET A 39 -7.88 -1.19 12.35
C MET A 39 -8.08 -2.56 12.98
N ILE A 40 -7.31 -2.83 14.02
CA ILE A 40 -7.59 -3.91 14.97
C ILE A 40 -8.40 -3.31 16.11
N GLU A 41 -9.64 -3.78 16.28
CA GLU A 41 -10.51 -3.36 17.38
C GLU A 41 -10.09 -4.03 18.70
N ASP A 42 -9.95 -3.24 19.76
CA ASP A 42 -9.72 -3.75 21.11
C ASP A 42 -11.04 -4.32 21.67
N THR A 43 -11.02 -5.60 22.06
CA THR A 43 -12.18 -6.24 22.70
C THR A 43 -12.24 -5.91 24.20
N GLN A 44 -13.43 -6.05 24.81
CA GLN A 44 -13.61 -5.86 26.26
C GLN A 44 -12.74 -6.84 27.06
N GLU A 45 -12.71 -8.12 26.66
CA GLU A 45 -11.84 -9.14 27.26
C GLU A 45 -10.36 -8.74 27.23
N GLU A 46 -9.91 -7.98 26.22
CA GLU A 46 -8.54 -7.51 26.17
C GLU A 46 -8.23 -6.37 27.13
N LYS A 47 -9.23 -5.59 27.54
CA LYS A 47 -9.07 -4.48 28.48
C LYS A 47 -8.98 -4.98 29.92
N ASP A 48 -9.65 -6.09 30.21
CA ASP A 48 -9.76 -6.65 31.57
C ASP A 48 -8.65 -7.67 31.91
N LYS A 49 -7.64 -7.83 31.05
CA LYS A 49 -6.51 -8.76 31.24
C LYS A 49 -5.40 -8.14 32.10
N ASN A 50 -4.89 -8.93 33.06
CA ASN A 50 -3.68 -8.63 33.82
C ASN A 50 -2.42 -9.05 33.04
N TYR A 51 -1.94 -8.17 32.17
CA TYR A 51 -0.76 -8.47 31.33
C TYR A 51 0.55 -8.42 32.13
N TYR A 52 1.38 -9.46 31.99
CA TYR A 52 2.80 -9.39 32.38
C TYR A 52 3.66 -8.64 31.34
N ARG A 53 3.28 -8.70 30.05
CA ARG A 53 3.90 -7.98 28.92
C ARG A 53 2.91 -7.85 27.76
N LYS A 54 2.88 -6.70 27.08
CA LYS A 54 1.97 -6.40 25.96
C LYS A 54 2.75 -5.83 24.77
N GLU A 55 3.10 -6.68 23.80
CA GLU A 55 3.90 -6.30 22.61
C GLU A 55 3.09 -6.36 21.30
N ILE A 56 1.94 -7.02 21.31
CA ILE A 56 1.05 -7.09 20.14
C ILE A 56 0.43 -5.72 19.91
N ARG A 57 0.71 -5.13 18.74
CA ARG A 57 0.13 -3.86 18.32
C ARG A 57 -1.37 -4.05 18.03
N ARG A 58 -2.19 -3.21 18.64
CA ARG A 58 -3.64 -3.10 18.37
C ARG A 58 -3.99 -1.64 18.08
N GLY A 59 -5.09 -1.41 17.37
CA GLY A 59 -5.47 -0.09 16.85
C GLY A 59 -5.20 0.06 15.35
N SER A 60 -5.20 1.31 14.87
CA SER A 60 -5.09 1.60 13.46
C SER A 60 -3.66 1.41 12.92
N PHE A 61 -3.59 0.96 11.68
CA PHE A 61 -2.39 1.05 10.87
C PHE A 61 -2.67 1.88 9.63
N GLU A 62 -1.64 2.61 9.21
CA GLU A 62 -1.62 3.35 7.97
C GLU A 62 -0.22 3.21 7.37
N ARG A 63 -0.19 2.88 6.08
CA ARG A 63 1.02 2.80 5.30
C ARG A 63 0.77 3.46 3.95
N SER A 64 1.59 4.44 3.64
CA SER A 64 1.53 5.17 2.38
C SER A 64 2.86 5.08 1.67
N VAL A 65 2.81 4.98 0.34
CA VAL A 65 3.99 4.92 -0.51
C VAL A 65 3.76 5.75 -1.77
N MET A 66 4.80 6.47 -2.17
CA MET A 66 4.81 7.18 -3.44
C MET A 66 5.07 6.18 -4.57
N LEU A 67 4.24 6.23 -5.60
CA LEU A 67 4.33 5.42 -6.80
C LEU A 67 5.43 6.01 -7.71
N PRO A 68 6.22 5.15 -8.39
CA PRO A 68 7.36 5.59 -9.17
C PRO A 68 6.98 6.18 -10.55
N THR A 69 5.70 6.14 -10.92
CA THR A 69 5.17 6.60 -12.21
C THR A 69 3.66 6.83 -12.07
N HIS A 70 3.08 7.53 -13.03
CA HIS A 70 1.65 7.73 -13.13
C HIS A 70 0.90 6.41 -13.40
N VAL A 71 -0.27 6.29 -12.79
CA VAL A 71 -1.08 5.05 -12.79
C VAL A 71 -2.54 5.33 -13.12
N LYS A 72 -3.29 4.28 -13.48
CA LYS A 72 -4.75 4.27 -13.62
C LYS A 72 -5.37 3.69 -12.36
N ALA A 73 -5.63 4.56 -11.38
CA ALA A 73 -6.13 4.15 -10.07
C ALA A 73 -7.50 3.44 -10.16
N GLU A 74 -8.33 3.82 -11.12
CA GLU A 74 -9.65 3.25 -11.38
C GLU A 74 -9.61 1.78 -11.79
N ASP A 75 -8.49 1.32 -12.35
CA ASP A 75 -8.26 -0.06 -12.79
C ASP A 75 -7.46 -0.88 -11.76
N ALA A 76 -7.22 -0.33 -10.56
CA ALA A 76 -6.46 -1.01 -9.52
C ALA A 76 -7.19 -2.23 -8.95
N THR A 77 -6.42 -3.25 -8.56
CA THR A 77 -6.94 -4.43 -7.87
C THR A 77 -6.15 -4.67 -6.58
N ALA A 78 -6.81 -5.20 -5.56
CA ALA A 78 -6.19 -5.53 -4.28
C ALA A 78 -6.60 -6.94 -3.85
N VAL A 79 -5.63 -7.73 -3.41
CA VAL A 79 -5.84 -9.08 -2.89
C VAL A 79 -5.05 -9.23 -1.61
N CYS A 80 -5.70 -9.74 -0.56
CA CYS A 80 -5.04 -10.12 0.68
C CYS A 80 -5.02 -11.65 0.79
N GLU A 81 -3.83 -12.24 0.75
CA GLU A 81 -3.64 -13.68 0.89
C GLU A 81 -2.53 -13.95 1.91
N LYS A 82 -2.77 -14.86 2.87
CA LYS A 82 -1.78 -15.30 3.86
C LYS A 82 -1.10 -14.14 4.63
N GLY A 83 -1.87 -13.09 4.94
CA GLY A 83 -1.39 -11.94 5.69
C GLY A 83 -0.58 -10.92 4.88
N VAL A 84 -0.56 -11.05 3.55
CA VAL A 84 0.06 -10.06 2.66
C VAL A 84 -1.00 -9.44 1.78
N LEU A 85 -1.11 -8.11 1.84
CA LEU A 85 -1.91 -7.32 0.92
C LEU A 85 -1.05 -6.97 -0.29
N ARG A 86 -1.50 -7.39 -1.47
CA ARG A 86 -0.93 -7.04 -2.78
C ARG A 86 -1.90 -6.12 -3.51
N VAL A 87 -1.45 -4.91 -3.80
CA VAL A 87 -2.15 -3.92 -4.62
C VAL A 87 -1.46 -3.87 -5.98
N THR A 88 -2.19 -4.15 -7.05
CA THR A 88 -1.71 -4.11 -8.44
C THR A 88 -2.39 -2.95 -9.16
N ILE A 89 -1.59 -2.00 -9.65
CA ILE A 89 -2.09 -0.76 -10.23
C ILE A 89 -1.53 -0.62 -11.65
N PRO A 90 -2.37 -0.64 -12.69
CA PRO A 90 -1.90 -0.47 -14.07
C PRO A 90 -1.24 0.90 -14.27
N LYS A 91 -0.12 0.91 -15.00
CA LYS A 91 0.55 2.15 -15.39
C LYS A 91 -0.29 2.96 -16.36
N ALA A 92 -0.22 4.28 -16.25
CA ALA A 92 -0.76 5.16 -17.27
C ALA A 92 0.06 4.98 -18.57
N VAL A 93 -0.63 4.78 -19.70
CA VAL A 93 0.02 4.65 -21.01
C VAL A 93 0.47 6.04 -21.43
N GLY A 94 1.77 6.34 -21.39
CA GLY A 94 2.25 7.66 -21.86
C GLY A 94 3.71 8.01 -21.65
N GLU A 95 4.40 7.42 -20.66
CA GLU A 95 5.77 7.86 -20.35
C GLU A 95 6.82 7.05 -21.12
N ARG A 96 6.90 7.27 -22.43
CA ARG A 96 8.17 6.99 -23.12
C ARG A 96 9.14 8.10 -22.76
N ALA A 97 10.26 7.72 -22.13
CA ALA A 97 11.36 8.63 -21.83
C ALA A 97 11.69 9.48 -23.08
N GLN A 98 11.57 10.80 -22.96
CA GLN A 98 11.95 11.70 -24.03
C GLN A 98 13.46 11.93 -23.96
N ARG A 99 14.16 11.67 -25.08
CA ARG A 99 15.57 12.04 -25.20
C ARG A 99 15.68 13.55 -25.37
N ILE A 100 16.17 14.22 -24.33
CA ILE A 100 16.47 15.65 -24.38
C ILE A 100 17.89 15.81 -24.93
N HIS A 101 18.05 16.59 -26.00
CA HIS A 101 19.37 16.98 -26.49
C HIS A 101 19.92 18.15 -25.67
N VAL A 102 21.16 18.03 -25.20
CA VAL A 102 21.84 19.09 -24.45
C VAL A 102 22.38 20.14 -25.42
N GLN A 103 21.96 21.40 -25.24
CA GLN A 103 22.53 22.53 -25.96
C GLN A 103 23.67 23.16 -25.16
N VAL A 104 24.85 23.29 -25.77
CA VAL A 104 26.00 24.00 -25.18
C VAL A 104 25.96 25.45 -25.65
N LYS A 105 25.83 26.39 -24.71
CA LYS A 105 26.01 27.83 -25.00
C LYS A 105 27.50 28.16 -25.07
N LYS A 106 27.91 28.84 -26.14
CA LYS A 106 29.24 29.46 -26.29
C LYS A 106 29.21 30.90 -25.77
#